data_AF-A0A7J8RC86-F1
#
_entry.id   AF-A0A7J8RC86-F1
#
_cell.length_a   1.000
_cell.length_b   1.000
_cell.length_c   1.000
_cell.angle_alpha   90.00
_cell.angle_beta   90.00
_cell.angle_gamma   90.00
#
_symmetry.space_group_name_H-M   'P 1'
#
loop_
_entity.id
_entity.type
_entity.pdbx_description
1 polymer ?
#
loop_
_entity_poly.entity_id
_entity_poly.type
_entity_poly.pdbx_seq_one_letter_code
_entity_poly.pdbx_strand_id
1 'polypeptide(L)'
;MDDTCIIHSYKVFKRNGDLLNEIFENYPNIADNFRITHPDSQSYFMNSLAELYQKIKSEEEMLQQNDITIMLSMIQDEELQDITDMESKLQDFELNGLQLSGLKERLAEVRESKRLLQQINGRKAIENRARREREEAEQQLLAKLQKKRRF
;
A
#
# COMPACT_ATOMS: atom_id res chain seq x y z
N MET A 1 -11.23 -27.15 -11.03
CA MET A 1 -11.73 -26.96 -9.65
C MET A 1 -10.57 -26.37 -8.89
N ASP A 2 -10.75 -25.21 -8.26
CA ASP A 2 -9.70 -24.69 -7.37
C ASP A 2 -9.54 -25.66 -6.21
N ASP A 3 -8.33 -26.21 -6.07
CA ASP A 3 -8.02 -27.11 -4.99
C ASP A 3 -8.20 -26.37 -3.65
N THR A 4 -8.94 -26.98 -2.74
CA THR A 4 -9.19 -26.44 -1.40
C THR A 4 -8.48 -27.25 -0.33
N CYS A 5 -8.17 -26.61 0.80
CA CYS A 5 -7.64 -27.22 2.01
C CYS A 5 -8.42 -26.73 3.24
N ILE A 6 -8.23 -27.38 4.38
CA ILE A 6 -8.81 -26.97 5.66
C ILE A 6 -7.71 -26.36 6.53
N ILE A 7 -7.91 -25.11 6.95
CA ILE A 7 -7.02 -24.36 7.84
C ILE A 7 -7.84 -23.89 9.05
N HIS A 8 -7.45 -24.27 10.26
CA HIS A 8 -8.14 -23.87 11.50
C HIS A 8 -9.67 -24.05 11.44
N SER A 9 -10.14 -25.17 10.87
CA SER A 9 -11.55 -25.53 10.64
C SER A 9 -12.27 -24.78 9.51
N TYR A 10 -11.58 -23.92 8.76
CA TYR A 10 -12.12 -23.21 7.59
C TYR A 10 -11.66 -23.84 6.29
N LYS A 11 -12.60 -24.04 5.35
CA LYS A 11 -12.29 -24.47 3.99
C LYS A 11 -11.83 -23.27 3.18
N VAL A 12 -10.62 -23.33 2.61
CA VAL A 12 -10.03 -22.23 1.83
C VAL A 12 -9.32 -22.76 0.59
N PHE A 13 -8.98 -21.87 -0.36
CA PHE A 13 -8.17 -22.24 -1.52
C PHE A 13 -6.74 -22.59 -1.06
N LYS A 14 -6.13 -23.63 -1.66
CA LYS A 14 -4.76 -24.04 -1.30
C LYS A 14 -3.75 -22.90 -1.36
N ARG A 15 -3.87 -22.02 -2.37
CA ARG A 15 -3.01 -20.84 -2.54
C ARG A 15 -3.04 -19.86 -1.36
N ASN A 16 -4.15 -19.85 -0.61
CA ASN A 16 -4.37 -18.97 0.54
C ASN A 16 -4.07 -19.68 1.87
N GLY A 17 -3.78 -20.99 1.85
CA GLY A 17 -3.63 -21.79 3.06
C GLY A 17 -2.45 -21.35 3.92
N ASP A 18 -1.29 -21.14 3.30
CA ASP A 18 -0.07 -20.71 4.01
C ASP A 18 -0.23 -19.30 4.58
N LEU A 19 -0.85 -18.39 3.82
CA LEU A 19 -1.16 -17.04 4.27
C LEU A 19 -2.10 -17.04 5.47
N LEU A 20 -3.12 -17.89 5.43
CA LEU A 20 -4.08 -17.97 6.51
C LEU A 20 -3.45 -18.60 7.77
N ASN A 21 -2.54 -19.56 7.64
CA ASN A 21 -1.74 -20.04 8.76
C ASN A 21 -0.89 -18.93 9.36
N GLU A 22 -0.16 -18.17 8.53
CA GLU A 22 0.64 -17.02 8.97
C GLU A 22 -0.23 -15.99 9.74
N ILE A 23 -1.45 -15.73 9.26
CA ILE A 23 -2.40 -14.85 9.95
C ILE A 23 -2.78 -15.40 11.32
N PHE A 24 -3.13 -16.68 11.44
CA PHE A 24 -3.50 -17.27 12.73
C PHE A 24 -2.31 -17.37 13.70
N GLU A 25 -1.09 -17.55 13.20
CA GLU A 25 0.12 -17.52 14.02
C GLU A 25 0.42 -16.12 14.57
N ASN A 26 0.30 -15.09 13.72
CA ASN A 26 0.57 -13.70 14.11
C ASN A 26 -0.58 -13.05 14.89
N TYR A 27 -1.82 -13.49 14.65
CA TYR A 27 -3.04 -12.98 15.27
C TYR A 27 -3.94 -14.13 15.76
N PRO A 28 -3.55 -14.83 16.85
CA PRO A 28 -4.25 -16.05 17.30
C PRO A 28 -5.75 -15.90 17.55
N ASN A 29 -6.17 -14.72 17.99
CA ASN A 29 -7.56 -14.45 18.39
C ASN A 29 -8.40 -13.83 17.26
N ILE A 30 -7.85 -13.72 16.04
CA ILE A 30 -8.47 -12.99 14.92
C ILE A 30 -9.89 -13.45 14.59
N ALA A 31 -10.19 -14.73 14.80
CA ALA A 31 -11.48 -15.33 14.48
C ALA A 31 -12.34 -15.66 15.70
N ASP A 32 -11.92 -15.32 16.93
CA ASP A 32 -12.63 -15.71 18.17
C ASP A 32 -14.08 -15.24 18.21
N ASN A 33 -14.35 -14.08 17.61
CA ASN A 33 -15.67 -13.47 17.58
C ASN A 33 -16.35 -13.57 16.21
N PHE A 34 -15.81 -14.38 15.30
CA PHE A 34 -16.32 -14.49 13.94
C PHE A 34 -17.73 -15.08 13.91
N ARG A 35 -18.68 -14.32 13.36
CA ARG A 35 -20.13 -14.58 13.55
C ARG A 35 -20.78 -15.38 12.43
N ILE A 36 -20.09 -15.55 11.31
CA ILE A 36 -20.64 -16.22 10.13
C ILE A 36 -20.58 -17.73 10.33
N THR A 37 -21.71 -18.40 10.17
CA THR A 37 -21.85 -19.84 10.40
C THR A 37 -21.98 -20.65 9.11
N HIS A 38 -22.37 -20.03 8.00
CA HIS A 38 -22.53 -20.73 6.72
C HIS A 38 -21.16 -21.08 6.11
N PRO A 39 -20.84 -22.36 5.84
CA PRO A 39 -19.50 -22.78 5.42
C PRO A 39 -18.96 -22.08 4.17
N ASP A 40 -19.79 -21.88 3.14
CA ASP A 40 -19.34 -21.20 1.92
C ASP A 40 -19.06 -19.71 2.16
N SER A 41 -19.81 -19.10 3.09
CA SER A 41 -19.58 -17.71 3.49
C SER A 41 -18.31 -17.61 4.33
N GLN A 42 -18.09 -18.53 5.29
CA GLN A 42 -16.83 -18.59 6.03
C GLN A 42 -15.63 -18.75 5.10
N SER A 43 -15.72 -19.65 4.11
CA SER A 43 -14.72 -19.83 3.07
C SER A 43 -14.45 -18.52 2.32
N TYR A 44 -15.49 -17.82 1.87
CA TYR A 44 -15.34 -16.54 1.19
C TYR A 44 -14.58 -15.52 2.06
N PHE A 45 -15.00 -15.31 3.31
CA PHE A 45 -14.38 -14.36 4.21
C PHE A 45 -12.92 -14.69 4.51
N MET A 46 -12.60 -15.96 4.76
CA MET A 46 -11.23 -16.39 5.07
C MET A 46 -10.30 -16.26 3.87
N ASN A 47 -10.79 -16.56 2.65
CA ASN A 47 -10.02 -16.33 1.44
C ASN A 47 -9.81 -14.83 1.18
N SER A 48 -10.85 -14.01 1.36
CA SER A 48 -10.71 -12.55 1.19
C SER A 48 -9.80 -11.93 2.24
N LEU A 49 -9.79 -12.44 3.47
CA LEU A 49 -8.86 -12.02 4.52
C LEU A 49 -7.41 -12.34 4.13
N ALA A 50 -7.14 -13.56 3.63
CA ALA A 50 -5.82 -13.96 3.17
C ALA A 50 -5.32 -13.11 1.99
N GLU A 51 -6.19 -12.81 1.02
CA GLU A 51 -5.87 -11.95 -0.13
C GLU A 51 -5.58 -10.51 0.31
N LEU A 52 -6.37 -9.99 1.26
CA LEU A 52 -6.15 -8.66 1.82
C LEU A 52 -4.84 -8.58 2.61
N TYR A 53 -4.54 -9.60 3.44
CA TYR A 53 -3.29 -9.72 4.16
C TYR A 53 -2.09 -9.68 3.21
N GLN A 54 -2.14 -10.47 2.14
CA GLN A 54 -1.08 -10.49 1.13
C GLN A 54 -0.91 -9.13 0.46
N LYS A 55 -2.01 -8.42 0.17
CA LYS A 55 -1.93 -7.08 -0.43
C LYS A 55 -1.24 -6.10 0.52
N ILE A 56 -1.62 -6.07 1.80
CA ILE A 56 -0.97 -5.21 2.81
C ILE A 56 0.52 -5.53 2.92
N LYS A 57 0.87 -6.82 3.03
CA LYS A 57 2.27 -7.28 3.11
C LYS A 57 3.08 -6.88 1.88
N SER A 58 2.51 -7.00 0.69
CA SER A 58 3.18 -6.58 -0.56
C SER A 58 3.45 -5.07 -0.58
N GLU A 59 2.52 -4.25 -0.07
CA GLU A 59 2.72 -2.81 0.03
C GLU A 59 3.85 -2.44 1.01
N GLU A 60 3.93 -3.13 2.15
CA GLU A 60 5.02 -2.98 3.10
C GLU A 60 6.38 -3.40 2.50
N GLU A 61 6.43 -4.54 1.81
CA GLU A 61 7.64 -5.03 1.14
C GLU A 61 8.10 -4.04 0.06
N MET A 62 7.17 -3.46 -0.70
CA MET A 62 7.48 -2.40 -1.66
C MET A 62 8.08 -1.17 -1.00
N LEU A 63 7.54 -0.74 0.15
CA LEU A 63 8.07 0.39 0.91
C LEU A 63 9.47 0.11 1.48
N GLN A 64 9.78 -1.15 1.79
CA GLN A 64 11.09 -1.59 2.31
C GLN A 64 12.15 -1.77 1.21
N GLN A 65 11.74 -2.00 -0.04
CA GLN A 65 12.66 -2.03 -1.18
C GLN A 65 13.21 -0.62 -1.41
N ASN A 66 14.37 -0.34 -0.79
CA ASN A 66 15.09 0.93 -0.64
C ASN A 66 15.37 1.78 -1.90
N ASP A 67 14.77 1.49 -3.04
CA ASP A 67 14.89 2.33 -4.22
C ASP A 67 13.88 3.48 -4.18
N ILE A 68 14.19 4.47 -3.34
CA ILE A 68 13.42 5.71 -3.16
C ILE A 68 13.12 6.38 -4.51
N THR A 69 13.99 6.22 -5.52
CA THR A 69 13.78 6.78 -6.86
C THR A 69 12.62 6.11 -7.58
N ILE A 70 12.52 4.78 -7.48
CA ILE A 70 11.41 4.00 -8.05
C ILE A 70 10.12 4.32 -7.27
N MET A 71 10.16 4.32 -5.94
CA MET A 71 9.01 4.64 -5.09
C MET A 71 8.43 6.03 -5.36
N LEU A 72 9.29 7.05 -5.53
CA LEU A 72 8.82 8.40 -5.85
C LEU A 72 8.19 8.51 -7.25
N SER A 73 8.55 7.64 -8.18
CA SER A 73 7.99 7.64 -9.54
C SER A 73 6.65 6.92 -9.66
N MET A 74 6.33 6.03 -8.72
CA MET A 74 5.17 5.13 -8.82
C MET A 74 3.96 5.60 -8.01
N ILE A 75 4.14 6.40 -6.95
CA ILE A 75 3.01 6.78 -6.09
C ILE A 75 2.16 7.85 -6.76
N GLN A 76 1.05 7.40 -7.35
CA GLN A 76 -0.02 8.22 -7.92
C GLN A 76 -1.22 8.27 -6.97
N ASP A 77 -2.18 9.16 -7.22
CA ASP A 77 -3.40 9.29 -6.40
C ASP A 77 -4.21 7.97 -6.35
N GLU A 78 -4.14 7.15 -7.40
CA GLU A 78 -4.78 5.83 -7.48
C GLU A 78 -4.28 4.87 -6.39
N GLU A 79 -3.01 4.94 -5.97
CA GLU A 79 -2.47 4.05 -4.95
C GLU A 79 -2.99 4.36 -3.53
N LEU A 80 -3.36 5.62 -3.26
CA LEU A 80 -4.01 5.99 -2.00
C LEU A 80 -5.49 5.60 -1.97
N GLN A 81 -6.14 5.57 -3.14
CA GLN A 81 -7.50 5.04 -3.25
C GLN A 81 -7.52 3.54 -2.95
N ASP A 82 -6.56 2.79 -3.47
CA ASP A 82 -6.39 1.37 -3.20
C ASP A 82 -6.26 1.05 -1.70
N ILE A 83 -5.56 1.90 -0.93
CA ILE A 83 -5.48 1.80 0.53
C ILE A 83 -6.82 2.09 1.19
N THR A 84 -7.57 3.06 0.70
CA THR A 84 -8.90 3.41 1.22
C THR A 84 -9.89 2.26 1.02
N ASP A 85 -9.81 1.56 -0.10
CA ASP A 85 -10.61 0.36 -0.38
C ASP A 85 -10.23 -0.79 0.55
N MET A 86 -8.94 -0.95 0.88
CA MET A 86 -8.47 -1.93 1.88
C MET A 86 -8.99 -1.60 3.28
N GLU A 87 -8.98 -0.33 3.69
CA GLU A 87 -9.52 0.11 4.99
C GLU A 87 -11.01 -0.22 5.11
N SER A 88 -11.77 0.00 4.04
CA SER A 88 -13.20 -0.30 4.00
C SER A 88 -13.47 -1.80 4.13
N LYS A 89 -12.68 -2.65 3.46
CA LYS A 89 -12.76 -4.12 3.61
C LYS A 89 -12.43 -4.59 5.03
N LEU A 90 -11.40 -4.03 5.66
CA LEU A 90 -11.09 -4.34 7.06
C LEU A 90 -12.25 -3.98 7.99
N GLN A 91 -12.89 -2.83 7.75
CA GLN A 91 -14.06 -2.42 8.52
C GLN A 91 -15.23 -3.40 8.35
N ASP A 92 -15.52 -3.83 7.12
CA ASP A 92 -16.56 -4.82 6.85
C ASP A 92 -16.28 -6.15 7.56
N PHE A 93 -15.03 -6.59 7.59
CA PHE A 93 -14.63 -7.80 8.29
C PHE A 93 -14.77 -7.69 9.82
N GLU A 94 -14.44 -6.54 10.41
CA GLU A 94 -14.68 -6.28 11.84
C GLU A 94 -16.17 -6.31 12.19
N LEU A 95 -17.05 -5.79 11.31
CA LEU A 95 -18.50 -5.89 11.50
C LEU A 95 -18.99 -7.34 11.53
N ASN A 96 -18.27 -8.24 10.84
CA ASN A 96 -18.52 -9.68 10.85
C ASN A 96 -17.84 -10.42 12.03
N GLY A 97 -17.16 -9.69 12.90
CA GLY A 97 -16.60 -10.18 14.15
C GLY A 97 -15.13 -10.61 14.09
N LEU A 98 -14.41 -10.30 13.01
CA LEU A 98 -12.96 -10.51 12.96
C LEU A 98 -12.22 -9.45 13.79
N GLN A 99 -11.19 -9.84 14.54
CA GLN A 99 -10.38 -8.93 15.36
C GLN A 99 -9.17 -8.44 14.56
N LEU A 100 -9.32 -7.30 13.87
CA LEU A 100 -8.35 -6.84 12.85
C LEU A 100 -7.52 -5.64 13.27
N SER A 101 -7.45 -5.32 14.56
CA SER A 101 -6.72 -4.14 15.06
C SER A 101 -5.27 -4.09 14.57
N GLY A 102 -4.55 -5.21 14.65
CA GLY A 102 -3.16 -5.29 14.19
C GLY A 102 -3.00 -5.12 12.67
N LEU A 103 -3.97 -5.55 11.87
CA LEU A 103 -3.94 -5.34 10.42
C LEU A 103 -4.28 -3.89 10.03
N LYS A 104 -5.18 -3.25 10.80
CA LYS A 104 -5.48 -1.83 10.62
C LYS A 104 -4.30 -0.94 10.96
N GLU A 105 -3.55 -1.28 12.01
CA GLU A 105 -2.32 -0.57 12.37
C GLU A 105 -1.28 -0.65 11.26
N ARG A 106 -1.01 -1.86 10.74
CA ARG A 106 -0.10 -2.07 9.60
C ARG A 106 -0.52 -1.28 8.36
N LEU A 107 -1.80 -1.33 7.98
CA LEU A 107 -2.30 -0.56 6.84
C LEU A 107 -2.17 0.96 7.06
N ALA A 108 -2.34 1.45 8.30
CA ALA A 108 -2.14 2.86 8.63
C ALA A 108 -0.67 3.29 8.47
N GLU A 109 0.28 2.44 8.86
CA GLU A 109 1.72 2.69 8.64
C GLU A 109 2.08 2.75 7.15
N VAL A 110 1.53 1.83 6.35
CA VAL A 110 1.66 1.86 4.88
C VAL A 110 1.11 3.17 4.30
N ARG A 111 -0.08 3.59 4.74
CA ARG A 111 -0.73 4.82 4.28
C ARG A 111 0.12 6.05 4.58
N GLU A 112 0.63 6.15 5.80
CA GLU A 112 1.44 7.29 6.21
C GLU A 112 2.76 7.33 5.43
N SER A 113 3.41 6.17 5.25
CA SER A 113 4.63 6.06 4.46
C SER A 113 4.43 6.51 3.02
N LYS A 114 3.34 6.08 2.36
CA LYS A 114 3.00 6.54 1.00
C LYS A 114 2.72 8.04 0.94
N ARG A 115 1.99 8.59 1.93
CA ARG A 115 1.76 10.05 2.01
C ARG A 115 3.05 10.83 2.14
N LEU A 116 3.98 10.38 2.98
CA LEU A 116 5.29 11.04 3.13
C LEU A 116 6.09 11.00 1.83
N LEU A 117 6.08 9.87 1.12
CA LEU A 117 6.74 9.75 -0.17
C LEU A 117 6.12 10.68 -1.23
N GLN A 118 4.79 10.82 -1.29
CA GLN A 118 4.14 11.80 -2.17
C GLN A 118 4.59 13.24 -1.86
N GLN A 119 4.67 13.61 -0.58
CA GLN A 119 5.14 14.94 -0.18
C GLN A 119 6.59 15.18 -0.60
N ILE A 120 7.46 14.18 -0.43
CA ILE A 120 8.86 14.25 -0.87
C ILE A 120 8.92 14.43 -2.39
N ASN A 121 8.10 13.70 -3.15
CA ASN A 121 8.06 13.81 -4.61
C ASN A 121 7.61 15.21 -5.05
N GLY A 122 6.54 15.73 -4.44
CA GLY A 122 6.06 17.10 -4.69
C GLY A 122 7.12 18.15 -4.41
N ARG A 123 7.88 18.02 -3.31
CA ARG A 123 8.99 18.93 -2.98
C ARG A 123 10.12 18.86 -4.01
N LYS A 124 10.53 17.66 -4.43
CA LYS A 124 11.55 17.47 -5.48
C LYS A 124 11.11 18.06 -6.83
N ALA A 125 9.83 17.93 -7.19
CA ALA A 125 9.30 18.50 -8.42
C ALA A 125 9.40 20.04 -8.41
N ILE A 126 9.06 20.66 -7.28
CA ILE A 126 9.19 22.12 -7.08
C ILE A 126 10.65 22.55 -7.16
N GLU A 127 11.56 21.84 -6.46
CA GLU A 127 12.99 22.14 -6.48
C GLU A 127 13.59 22.04 -7.89
N ASN A 128 13.26 20.98 -8.63
CA ASN A 128 13.70 20.78 -10.00
C ASN A 128 13.16 21.84 -10.97
N ARG A 129 11.97 22.39 -10.70
CA ARG A 129 11.42 23.52 -11.49
C ARG A 129 12.19 24.79 -11.20
N ALA A 130 12.39 25.12 -9.91
CA ALA A 130 13.14 26.29 -9.49
C ALA A 130 14.59 26.27 -9.99
N ARG A 131 15.24 25.10 -10.03
CA ARG A 131 16.58 24.95 -10.58
C ARG A 131 16.64 25.27 -12.08
N ARG A 132 15.70 24.72 -12.86
CA ARG A 132 15.60 25.01 -14.31
C ARG A 132 15.36 26.49 -14.60
N GLU A 133 14.45 27.12 -13.86
CA GLU A 133 14.18 28.56 -14.01
C GLU A 133 15.42 29.43 -13.73
N ARG A 134 16.25 29.04 -12.73
CA ARG A 134 17.52 29.72 -12.45
C ARG A 134 18.55 29.52 -13.56
N GLU A 135 18.72 28.29 -14.04
CA GLU A 135 19.63 27.95 -15.14
C GLU A 135 19.24 28.71 -16.43
N GLU A 136 17.95 28.79 -16.75
CA GLU A 136 17.44 29.54 -17.88
C GLU A 136 17.68 31.05 -17.74
N ALA A 137 17.45 31.61 -16.55
CA ALA A 137 17.70 33.03 -16.28
C ALA A 137 19.19 33.39 -16.39
N GLU A 138 20.08 32.52 -15.91
CA GLU A 138 21.53 32.69 -16.02
C GLU A 138 22.00 32.64 -17.48
N GLN A 139 21.52 31.66 -18.25
CA GLN A 139 21.82 31.56 -19.69
C GLN A 139 21.33 32.80 -20.46
N GLN A 140 20.14 33.31 -20.15
CA GLN A 140 19.62 34.53 -20.76
C GLN A 140 20.48 35.76 -20.42
N LEU A 141 20.98 35.86 -19.18
CA LEU A 141 21.86 36.95 -18.75
C LEU A 141 23.20 36.90 -19.49
N LEU A 142 23.82 35.72 -19.56
CA LEU A 142 25.09 35.50 -20.28
C LEU A 142 24.95 35.87 -21.76
N ALA A 143 23.85 35.44 -22.41
CA ALA A 143 23.57 35.79 -23.80
C ALA A 143 23.42 37.31 -24.01
N LYS A 144 22.77 38.02 -23.08
CA LYS A 144 22.64 39.49 -23.12
C LYS A 144 24.01 40.18 -22.97
N LEU A 145 24.85 39.71 -22.06
CA LEU A 145 26.19 40.26 -21.84
C LEU A 145 27.12 40.05 -23.05
N GLN A 146 27.07 38.87 -23.68
CA GLN A 146 27.84 38.59 -24.89
C GLN A 146 27.41 39.47 -26.07
N LYS A 147 26.10 39.73 -26.24
CA LYS A 147 25.61 40.67 -27.26
C LYS A 147 26.11 42.09 -27.04
N LYS A 148 26.18 42.57 -25.79
CA LYS A 148 26.68 43.92 -25.46
C LYS A 148 28.19 44.10 -25.68
N ARG A 149 28.99 43.03 -25.61
CA ARG A 149 30.46 43.09 -25.82
C ARG A 149 30.89 43.05 -27.30
N ARG A 150 29.96 42.80 -28.23
CA ARG A 150 30.23 42.74 -29.68
C ARG A 150 29.97 44.06 -30.42
N PHE A 151 29.56 45.09 -29.70
CA PHE A 151 29.46 46.49 -30.15
C PHE A 151 30.45 47.32 -29.35
#